data_AF-A4WY82-F1
#
_entry.id   AF-A4WY82-F1
#
_cell.length_a   1.000
_cell.length_b   1.000
_cell.length_c   1.000
_cell.angle_alpha   90.00
_cell.angle_beta   90.00
_cell.angle_gamma   90.00
#
_symmetry.space_group_name_H-M   'P 1'
#
loop_
_entity.id
_entity.type
_entity.pdbx_description
1 polymer ?
#
loop_
_entity_poly.entity_id
_entity_poly.type
_entity_poly.pdbx_seq_one_letter_code
_entity_poly.pdbx_strand_id
1 'polypeptide(L)'
;MSDLDKVLAHIDADLDNALDRLFRTVRMKSISTDPAHAAETRRCAEWHAADQEGIGFASELRETPGHPVVLARDHDAAGTRILFYGRYGNRPHGQGDATVEFSRQDGRGASDEEEPFDRGPDHERAASG
;
A
#
# COMPACT_ATOMS: atom_id res chain seq x y z
N MET A 1 29.49 11.35 15.42
CA MET A 1 28.52 10.42 14.84
C MET A 1 27.67 11.22 13.87
N SER A 2 27.74 10.88 12.59
CA SER A 2 26.98 11.59 11.56
C SER A 2 25.48 11.36 11.74
N ASP A 3 24.63 12.18 11.10
CA ASP A 3 23.18 11.97 11.15
C ASP A 3 22.77 10.65 10.48
N LEU A 4 23.51 10.22 9.45
CA LEU A 4 23.33 8.91 8.83
C LEU A 4 23.60 7.78 9.84
N ASP A 5 24.69 7.86 10.61
CA ASP A 5 25.03 6.84 11.61
C ASP A 5 23.93 6.72 12.68
N LYS A 6 23.31 7.84 13.07
CA LYS A 6 22.19 7.84 14.04
C LYS A 6 20.96 7.16 13.47
N VAL A 7 20.64 7.41 12.20
CA VAL A 7 19.51 6.75 11.51
C VAL A 7 19.73 5.25 11.41
N LEU A 8 20.92 4.82 11.00
CA LEU A 8 21.25 3.40 10.89
C LEU A 8 21.19 2.70 12.25
N ALA A 9 21.76 3.31 13.30
CA ALA A 9 21.69 2.77 14.65
C ALA A 9 20.26 2.66 15.19
N HIS A 10 19.37 3.59 14.83
CA HIS A 10 17.96 3.51 15.19
C HIS A 10 17.25 2.36 14.47
N ILE A 11 17.52 2.17 13.18
CA ILE A 11 16.96 1.05 12.40
C ILE A 11 17.41 -0.29 12.97
N ASP A 12 18.70 -0.44 13.29
CA ASP A 12 19.24 -1.66 13.89
C ASP A 12 18.59 -1.95 15.26
N ALA A 13 18.34 -0.91 16.06
CA ALA A 13 17.71 -1.04 17.37
C ALA A 13 16.21 -1.36 17.30
N ASP A 14 15.52 -1.00 16.21
CA ASP A 14 14.07 -1.21 16.01
C ASP A 14 13.75 -2.42 15.10
N LEU A 15 14.75 -3.22 14.73
CA LEU A 15 14.61 -4.30 13.75
C LEU A 15 13.50 -5.30 14.12
N ASP A 16 13.41 -5.71 15.38
CA ASP A 16 12.40 -6.66 15.84
C ASP A 16 10.97 -6.10 15.67
N ASN A 17 10.76 -4.82 15.96
CA ASN A 17 9.46 -4.17 15.75
C ASN A 17 9.13 -4.04 14.25
N ALA A 18 10.14 -3.79 13.41
CA ALA A 18 9.97 -3.76 11.96
C ALA A 18 9.56 -5.14 11.41
N LEU A 19 10.18 -6.21 11.92
CA LEU A 19 9.82 -7.58 11.57
C LEU A 19 8.41 -7.94 12.05
N ASP A 20 8.01 -7.51 13.24
CA ASP A 20 6.66 -7.72 13.75
C ASP A 20 5.60 -7.04 12.88
N ARG A 21 5.84 -5.78 12.46
CA ARG A 21 4.98 -5.08 11.48
C ARG A 21 4.90 -5.85 10.17
N LEU A 22 6.03 -6.30 9.63
CA LEU A 22 6.08 -7.11 8.40
C LEU A 22 5.29 -8.41 8.52
N PHE A 23 5.51 -9.19 9.59
CA PHE A 23 4.83 -10.46 9.79
C PHE A 23 3.34 -10.29 10.06
N ARG A 24 2.93 -9.17 10.68
CA ARG A 24 1.51 -8.83 10.81
C ARG A 24 0.87 -8.64 9.43
N THR A 25 1.52 -7.92 8.53
CA THR A 25 1.06 -7.76 7.13
C THR A 25 0.95 -9.09 6.41
N VAL A 26 2.00 -9.92 6.48
CA VAL A 26 2.06 -11.22 5.78
C VAL A 26 0.99 -12.20 6.26
N ARG A 27 0.59 -12.13 7.53
CA ARG A 27 -0.45 -13.00 8.11
C ARG A 27 -1.86 -12.64 7.66
N MET A 28 -2.11 -11.39 7.26
CA MET A 28 -3.42 -10.97 6.75
C MET A 28 -3.66 -11.58 5.37
N LYS A 29 -4.79 -12.27 5.19
CA LYS A 29 -5.13 -12.92 3.91
C LYS A 29 -5.74 -11.90 2.93
N SER A 30 -5.01 -10.84 2.61
CA SER A 30 -5.40 -9.77 1.67
C SER A 30 -5.36 -10.22 0.21
N ILE A 31 -6.06 -11.30 -0.15
CA ILE A 31 -6.11 -11.83 -1.52
C ILE A 31 -7.03 -10.95 -2.36
N SER A 32 -6.46 -9.92 -2.99
CA SER A 32 -7.26 -8.85 -3.64
C SER A 32 -8.03 -9.32 -4.88
N THR A 33 -7.64 -10.44 -5.48
CA THR A 33 -8.30 -11.02 -6.66
C THR A 33 -9.45 -11.97 -6.31
N ASP A 34 -9.63 -12.31 -5.03
CA ASP A 34 -10.71 -13.18 -4.57
C ASP A 34 -11.73 -12.35 -3.76
N PRO A 35 -12.96 -12.16 -4.26
CA PRO A 35 -14.00 -11.44 -3.54
C PRO A 35 -14.31 -11.99 -2.14
N ALA A 36 -14.07 -13.29 -1.88
CA ALA A 36 -14.24 -13.88 -0.55
C ALA A 36 -13.28 -13.26 0.49
N HIS A 37 -12.18 -12.66 0.03
CA HIS A 37 -11.16 -12.00 0.84
C HIS A 37 -11.31 -10.47 0.89
N ALA A 38 -12.41 -9.90 0.37
CA ALA A 38 -12.62 -8.45 0.36
C ALA A 38 -12.58 -7.81 1.75
N ALA A 39 -13.23 -8.44 2.74
CA ALA A 39 -13.22 -7.95 4.13
C ALA A 39 -11.81 -7.97 4.75
N GLU A 40 -11.02 -9.00 4.45
CA GLU A 40 -9.65 -9.12 4.94
C GLU A 40 -8.70 -8.14 4.23
N THR A 41 -8.94 -7.89 2.94
CA THR A 41 -8.22 -6.89 2.15
C THR A 41 -8.49 -5.48 2.69
N ARG A 42 -9.74 -5.17 3.06
CA ARG A 42 -10.08 -3.92 3.75
C ARG A 42 -9.39 -3.80 5.10
N ARG A 43 -9.39 -4.85 5.93
CA ARG A 43 -8.67 -4.86 7.23
C ARG A 43 -7.18 -4.58 7.07
N CYS A 44 -6.56 -5.09 6.00
CA CYS A 44 -5.17 -4.78 5.68
C CYS A 44 -4.97 -3.29 5.39
N ALA A 45 -5.87 -2.68 4.62
CA ALA A 45 -5.85 -1.23 4.37
C ALA A 45 -6.04 -0.41 5.66
N GLU A 46 -7.00 -0.78 6.51
CA GLU A 46 -7.24 -0.16 7.82
C GLU A 46 -6.01 -0.26 8.74
N TRP A 47 -5.34 -1.42 8.73
CA TRP A 47 -4.11 -1.60 9.49
C TRP A 47 -2.98 -0.68 9.01
N HIS A 48 -2.79 -0.56 7.69
CA HIS A 48 -1.78 0.34 7.13
C HIS A 48 -2.08 1.81 7.46
N ALA A 49 -3.34 2.23 7.39
CA ALA A 49 -3.70 3.61 7.78
C ALA A 49 -3.31 3.89 9.25
N ALA A 50 -3.64 2.96 10.16
CA ALA A 50 -3.29 3.09 11.57
C ALA A 50 -1.78 3.02 11.84
N ASP A 51 -1.03 2.21 11.08
CA ASP A 51 0.43 2.13 11.21
C ASP A 51 1.10 3.46 10.80
N GLN A 52 0.61 4.08 9.71
CA GLN A 52 1.09 5.39 9.25
C GLN A 52 0.75 6.52 10.22
N GLU A 53 -0.43 6.48 10.84
CA GLU A 53 -0.78 7.39 11.95
C GLU A 53 0.15 7.19 13.15
N GLY A 54 0.51 5.95 13.47
CA GLY A 54 1.41 5.60 14.57
C GLY A 54 2.81 6.20 14.45
N ILE A 55 3.26 6.52 13.23
CA ILE A 55 4.54 7.18 12.97
C ILE A 55 4.41 8.68 12.64
N GLY A 56 3.22 9.25 12.78
CA GLY A 56 2.99 10.70 12.73
C GLY A 56 2.43 11.26 11.42
N PHE A 57 2.01 10.43 10.46
CA PHE A 57 1.32 10.91 9.26
C PHE A 57 -0.18 11.12 9.50
N ALA A 58 -0.78 12.09 8.82
CA ALA A 58 -2.23 12.14 8.68
C ALA A 58 -2.65 11.09 7.64
N SER A 59 -3.29 10.01 8.08
CA SER A 59 -3.75 8.93 7.19
C SER A 59 -5.27 8.86 7.05
N GLU A 60 -5.72 8.40 5.89
CA GLU A 60 -7.13 8.15 5.61
C GLU A 60 -7.29 7.01 4.59
N LEU A 61 -8.43 6.33 4.66
CA LEU A 61 -8.88 5.43 3.61
C LEU A 61 -9.71 6.19 2.58
N ARG A 62 -9.34 6.07 1.32
CA ARG A 62 -10.09 6.59 0.18
C ARG A 62 -10.83 5.44 -0.50
N GLU A 63 -12.15 5.44 -0.40
CA GLU A 63 -13.00 4.44 -1.04
C GLU A 63 -12.86 4.51 -2.57
N THR A 64 -12.82 3.36 -3.21
CA THR A 64 -12.80 3.20 -4.68
C THR A 64 -13.85 2.15 -5.08
N PRO A 65 -14.17 1.98 -6.37
CA PRO A 65 -15.05 0.88 -6.80
C PRO A 65 -14.54 -0.52 -6.42
N GLY A 66 -13.22 -0.67 -6.18
CA GLY A 66 -12.59 -1.90 -5.74
C GLY A 66 -12.15 -1.83 -4.27
N HIS A 67 -10.85 -2.01 -4.03
CA HIS A 67 -10.28 -1.92 -2.68
C HIS A 67 -9.88 -0.48 -2.35
N PRO A 68 -10.01 -0.03 -1.09
CA PRO A 68 -9.70 1.35 -0.73
C PRO A 68 -8.21 1.67 -0.89
N VAL A 69 -7.87 2.91 -1.18
CA VAL A 69 -6.47 3.38 -1.17
C VAL A 69 -6.14 3.95 0.20
N VAL A 70 -4.98 3.59 0.74
CA VAL A 70 -4.44 4.22 1.95
C VAL A 70 -3.64 5.44 1.53
N LEU A 71 -4.03 6.61 2.04
CA LEU A 71 -3.35 7.86 1.77
C LEU A 71 -2.79 8.40 3.08
N ALA A 72 -1.48 8.60 3.14
CA ALA A 72 -0.79 9.17 4.29
C ALA A 72 0.00 10.39 3.82
N ARG A 73 -0.17 11.52 4.51
CA ARG A 73 0.45 12.80 4.15
C ARG A 73 0.97 13.52 5.38
N ASP A 74 2.12 14.17 5.22
CA ASP A 74 2.61 15.20 6.12
C ASP A 74 2.55 16.53 5.35
N HIS A 75 1.56 17.36 5.68
CA HIS A 75 1.33 18.64 5.01
C HIS A 75 2.23 19.77 5.53
N ASP A 76 2.80 19.60 6.73
CA ASP A 76 3.58 20.62 7.41
C ASP A 76 5.10 20.42 7.19
N ALA A 77 5.50 19.29 6.61
CA ALA A 77 6.87 19.03 6.19
C ALA A 77 7.40 20.09 5.21
N ALA A 78 8.45 20.79 5.64
CA ALA A 78 9.21 21.68 4.77
C ALA A 78 10.19 20.89 3.89
N GLY A 79 10.32 21.29 2.61
CA GLY A 79 11.31 20.73 1.69
C GLY A 79 10.72 20.02 0.47
N THR A 80 11.49 19.12 -0.12
CA THR A 80 11.09 18.38 -1.33
C THR A 80 10.01 17.36 -1.01
N ARG A 81 8.89 17.47 -1.71
CA ARG A 81 7.81 16.47 -1.63
C ARG A 81 8.23 15.20 -2.36
N ILE A 82 8.04 14.07 -1.70
CA ILE A 82 8.33 12.74 -2.23
C ILE A 82 7.05 11.91 -2.11
N LEU A 83 6.66 11.26 -3.20
CA LEU A 83 5.59 10.25 -3.18
C LEU A 83 6.22 8.87 -2.99
N PHE A 84 5.67 8.11 -2.06
CA PHE A 84 5.88 6.67 -1.93
C PHE A 84 4.58 5.97 -2.36
N TYR A 85 4.66 5.11 -3.36
CA TYR A 85 3.52 4.37 -3.88
C TYR A 85 3.81 2.87 -3.91
N GLY A 86 2.89 2.07 -3.37
CA GLY A 86 2.97 0.60 -3.32
C GLY A 86 1.59 -0.05 -3.17
N ARG A 87 1.55 -1.40 -3.20
CA ARG A 87 0.34 -2.22 -3.11
C ARG A 87 0.34 -3.11 -1.87
N TYR A 88 -0.82 -3.33 -1.26
CA TYR A 88 -0.98 -4.17 -0.06
C TYR A 88 -1.75 -5.50 -0.30
N GLY A 89 -2.28 -5.69 -1.52
CA GLY A 89 -3.02 -6.90 -1.92
C GLY A 89 -2.10 -7.98 -2.50
N ASN A 90 -2.27 -9.21 -2.01
CA ASN A 90 -1.52 -10.39 -2.45
C ASN A 90 -2.27 -11.17 -3.55
N ARG A 91 -1.53 -11.92 -4.38
CA ARG A 91 -2.12 -12.87 -5.33
C ARG A 91 -2.38 -14.22 -4.66
N PRO A 92 -3.38 -15.00 -5.10
CA PRO A 92 -3.63 -16.35 -4.59
C PRO A 92 -2.43 -17.27 -4.87
N HIS A 93 -2.23 -18.25 -3.98
CA HIS A 93 -1.17 -19.30 -4.03
C HIS A 93 0.25 -18.92 -3.61
N GLY A 94 0.46 -17.94 -2.72
CA GLY A 94 1.74 -17.75 -2.04
C GLY A 94 2.96 -17.54 -2.96
N GLN A 95 2.73 -17.26 -4.24
CA GLN A 95 3.73 -16.89 -5.24
C GLN A 95 3.62 -15.38 -5.39
N GLY A 96 4.25 -14.68 -4.47
CA GLY A 96 4.22 -13.24 -4.37
C GLY A 96 4.57 -12.88 -2.95
N ASP A 97 5.86 -12.64 -2.72
CA ASP A 97 6.27 -11.84 -1.56
C ASP A 97 5.38 -10.60 -1.49
N ALA A 98 5.05 -10.14 -0.29
CA ALA A 98 4.38 -8.85 -0.12
C ALA A 98 5.31 -7.77 -0.70
N THR A 99 5.16 -7.46 -1.99
CA THR A 99 5.97 -6.47 -2.68
C THR A 99 5.40 -5.11 -2.30
N VAL A 100 5.97 -4.52 -1.25
CA VAL A 100 5.87 -3.08 -1.06
C VAL A 100 6.92 -2.46 -1.98
N GLU A 101 6.51 -2.20 -3.22
CA GLU A 101 7.29 -1.37 -4.12
C GLU A 101 7.24 0.06 -3.58
N PHE A 102 8.40 0.72 -3.50
CA PHE A 102 8.50 2.12 -3.09
C PHE A 102 9.10 2.90 -4.25
N SER A 103 8.24 3.42 -5.12
CA SER A 103 8.69 4.29 -6.20
C SER A 103 8.73 5.74 -5.71
N ARG A 104 9.94 6.31 -5.61
CA ARG A 104 10.12 7.75 -5.40
C ARG A 104 9.78 8.47 -6.70
N GLN A 105 8.64 9.15 -6.75
CA GLN A 105 8.41 10.17 -7.76
C GLN A 105 8.93 11.50 -7.21
N ASP A 106 9.92 12.08 -7.90
CA ASP A 106 10.25 13.49 -7.75
C ASP A 106 9.16 14.33 -8.44
N GLY A 107 8.75 15.43 -7.80
CA GLY A 107 7.57 16.23 -8.18
C GLY A 107 7.61 16.94 -9.54
N ARG A 108 8.32 16.42 -10.54
CA ARG A 108 8.30 16.88 -11.94
C ARG A 108 7.48 15.99 -12.88
N GLY A 109 6.80 14.96 -12.38
CA GLY A 109 6.12 13.97 -13.21
C GLY A 109 4.79 13.46 -12.69
N ALA A 110 4.11 14.21 -11.81
CA ALA A 110 2.70 13.93 -11.48
C ALA A 110 1.82 14.38 -12.66
N SER A 111 1.96 13.68 -13.79
CA SER A 111 0.93 13.65 -14.82
C SER A 111 -0.19 12.77 -14.29
N ASP A 112 -1.40 13.30 -14.29
CA ASP A 112 -2.65 12.57 -14.08
C ASP A 112 -2.71 11.39 -15.06
N GLU A 113 -2.18 10.24 -14.68
CA GLU A 113 -2.48 8.97 -15.34
C GLU A 113 -3.64 8.32 -14.57
N GLU A 114 -4.85 8.83 -14.83
CA GLU A 114 -6.06 8.02 -14.74
C GLU A 114 -6.05 7.00 -15.89
N GLU A 115 -5.18 5.98 -15.78
CA GLU A 115 -5.31 4.79 -16.59
C GLU A 115 -6.37 3.88 -15.94
N PRO A 116 -7.47 3.55 -16.66
CA PRO A 116 -8.60 2.84 -16.09
C PRO A 116 -8.19 1.41 -15.71
N PHE A 117 -8.30 1.13 -14.42
CA PHE A 117 -8.12 -0.19 -13.84
C PHE A 117 -9.14 -1.18 -14.45
N ASP A 118 -8.64 -2.13 -15.23
CA ASP A 118 -9.26 -3.41 -15.60
C ASP A 118 -10.50 -3.38 -16.54
N ARG A 119 -10.26 -3.52 -17.86
CA ARG A 119 -11.16 -4.28 -18.74
C ARG A 119 -10.55 -5.65 -19.00
N GLY A 120 -10.88 -6.61 -18.15
CA GLY A 120 -10.73 -8.04 -18.43
C GLY A 120 -11.58 -8.47 -19.65
N PRO A 121 -11.26 -9.62 -20.27
CA PRO A 121 -11.72 -9.94 -21.61
C PRO A 121 -13.23 -10.29 -21.64
N ASP A 122 -13.95 -9.64 -22.55
CA ASP A 122 -15.33 -9.96 -22.91
C ASP A 122 -15.43 -11.39 -23.45
N HIS A 123 -15.76 -12.35 -22.58
CA HIS A 123 -16.26 -13.67 -22.98
C HIS A 123 -17.77 -13.77 -22.70
N GLU A 124 -18.51 -13.51 -23.77
CA GLU A 124 -19.59 -14.36 -24.29
C GLU A 124 -20.80 -14.68 -23.40
N ARG A 125 -21.97 -14.12 -23.74
CA ARG A 125 -23.19 -14.84 -24.23
C ARG A 125 -24.47 -14.02 -24.01
N ALA A 126 -25.24 -13.82 -25.08
CA ALA A 126 -26.53 -14.50 -25.26
C ALA A 126 -27.27 -13.97 -26.50
N ALA A 127 -27.72 -14.92 -27.31
CA ALA A 127 -28.60 -14.75 -28.45
C ALA A 127 -29.98 -14.20 -28.07
N SER A 128 -30.57 -13.37 -28.92
CA SER A 128 -31.98 -13.48 -29.38
C SER A 128 -32.30 -12.32 -30.35
N GLY A 129 -32.97 -12.63 -31.47
CA GLY A 129 -33.68 -11.64 -32.29
C GLY A 129 -33.13 -11.44 -33.69
#